data_AF-A0A353ECE2-F1
#
_entry.id   AF-A0A353ECE2-F1
#
_cell.length_a   1.000
_cell.length_b   1.000
_cell.length_c   1.000
_cell.angle_alpha   90.00
_cell.angle_beta   90.00
_cell.angle_gamma   90.00
#
_symmetry.space_group_name_H-M   'P 1'
#
loop_
_entity.id
_entity.type
_entity.pdbx_description
1 polymer ?
#
loop_
_entity_poly.entity_id
_entity_poly.type
_entity_poly.pdbx_seq_one_letter_code
_entity_poly.pdbx_strand_id
1 'polypeptide(L)'
;MDGFKEVTPDFTTVTTTESLPESCNSGEGYVILGPDPYQHFGKALKPEQVNIAVAVEVEDNPLIDHWFKYILSPNSLAKQLSALEPNLKTVHIVTNPQADQNLLDTAFAAFEKAGIQLENHQIREPKYASRMIEGIIKKMKPDSEALWISPHHGQYGLPALLPTIIKQSLYGQKMSIGNNLQWIDKGIYLGLFPDNIGFGREIGEIAKAHETPEERAKEHETEFHYIESASFAANRKTLRFLNKKHTDEQLEMIKLWLPKN
;
A
#
# COMPACT_ATOMS: atom_id res chain seq x y z
N MET A 1 -21.41 -30.31 13.00
CA MET A 1 -19.99 -30.11 12.63
C MET A 1 -19.86 -30.63 11.21
N ASP A 2 -20.29 -29.83 10.24
CA ASP A 2 -20.11 -30.16 8.83
C ASP A 2 -18.94 -29.32 8.31
N GLY A 3 -17.97 -30.04 7.77
CA GLY A 3 -16.68 -29.51 7.36
C GLY A 3 -16.82 -28.46 6.27
N PHE A 4 -16.08 -27.37 6.45
CA PHE A 4 -15.74 -26.46 5.38
C PHE A 4 -15.13 -27.27 4.23
N LYS A 5 -15.88 -27.42 3.13
CA LYS A 5 -15.25 -27.71 1.84
C LYS A 5 -14.55 -26.44 1.41
N GLU A 6 -13.23 -26.45 1.53
CA GLU A 6 -12.37 -25.48 0.85
C GLU A 6 -12.61 -25.65 -0.65
N VAL A 7 -13.51 -24.84 -1.21
CA VAL A 7 -13.69 -24.73 -2.66
C VAL A 7 -12.48 -23.93 -3.13
N THR A 8 -11.44 -24.64 -3.55
CA THR A 8 -10.36 -24.04 -4.34
C THR A 8 -10.98 -23.65 -5.68
N PRO A 9 -11.05 -22.35 -6.04
CA PRO A 9 -11.53 -21.97 -7.36
C PRO A 9 -10.61 -22.61 -8.40
N ASP A 10 -11.19 -23.28 -9.37
CA ASP A 10 -10.44 -23.83 -10.50
C ASP A 10 -10.04 -22.66 -11.43
N PHE A 11 -8.88 -22.06 -11.15
CA PHE A 11 -8.33 -20.95 -11.94
C PHE A 11 -7.81 -21.38 -13.33
N THR A 12 -8.08 -22.61 -13.78
CA THR A 12 -7.54 -23.15 -15.04
C THR A 12 -8.13 -22.51 -16.30
N THR A 13 -9.24 -21.77 -16.20
CA THR A 13 -9.81 -21.08 -17.36
C THR A 13 -10.37 -19.70 -17.01
N VAL A 14 -9.53 -18.68 -17.08
CA VAL A 14 -10.01 -17.28 -17.13
C VAL A 14 -10.51 -17.03 -18.56
N THR A 15 -11.82 -16.98 -18.74
CA THR A 15 -12.42 -16.63 -20.03
C THR A 15 -12.62 -15.12 -20.07
N THR A 16 -11.88 -14.43 -20.94
CA THR A 16 -12.08 -12.99 -21.18
C THR A 16 -13.26 -12.79 -22.12
N THR A 17 -14.31 -12.11 -21.66
CA THR A 17 -15.48 -11.77 -22.49
C THR A 17 -15.60 -10.25 -22.58
N GLU A 18 -15.93 -9.71 -23.75
CA GLU A 18 -16.17 -8.26 -23.93
C GLU A 18 -17.51 -7.81 -23.34
N SER A 19 -18.41 -8.77 -23.05
CA SER A 19 -19.72 -8.53 -22.46
C SER A 19 -19.92 -9.37 -21.20
N LEU A 20 -20.72 -8.85 -20.26
CA LEU A 20 -21.15 -9.61 -19.08
C LEU A 20 -21.91 -10.86 -19.54
N PRO A 21 -21.53 -12.06 -19.11
CA PRO A 21 -22.34 -13.25 -19.32
C PRO A 21 -23.75 -13.03 -18.77
N GLU A 22 -24.79 -13.54 -19.44
CA GLU A 22 -26.17 -13.43 -18.93
C GLU A 22 -26.32 -14.01 -17.51
N SER A 23 -25.51 -15.02 -17.17
CA SER A 23 -25.42 -15.62 -15.84
C SER A 23 -24.91 -14.67 -14.75
N CYS A 24 -24.25 -13.58 -15.12
CA CYS A 24 -23.72 -12.57 -14.18
C CYS A 24 -24.77 -11.49 -13.84
N ASN A 25 -25.94 -11.50 -14.47
CA ASN A 25 -27.03 -10.55 -14.20
C ASN A 25 -27.85 -10.96 -12.95
N SER A 26 -27.20 -11.47 -11.90
CA SER A 26 -27.84 -12.08 -10.73
C SER A 26 -28.43 -11.05 -9.75
N GLY A 27 -28.12 -9.76 -9.92
CA GLY A 27 -28.55 -8.69 -9.00
C GLY A 27 -27.80 -8.67 -7.67
N GLU A 28 -26.77 -9.50 -7.50
CA GLU A 28 -26.05 -9.66 -6.24
C GLU A 28 -24.89 -8.65 -6.06
N GLY A 29 -24.24 -8.22 -7.14
CA GLY A 29 -23.09 -7.30 -7.09
C GLY A 29 -21.93 -7.73 -7.96
N TYR A 30 -20.89 -6.89 -8.04
CA TYR A 30 -19.67 -7.18 -8.82
C TYR A 30 -18.41 -6.79 -8.07
N VAL A 31 -17.36 -7.60 -8.24
CA VAL A 31 -15.97 -7.22 -7.93
C VAL A 31 -15.27 -6.90 -9.25
N ILE A 32 -14.89 -5.64 -9.42
CA ILE A 32 -14.31 -5.09 -10.64
C ILE A 32 -12.82 -4.86 -10.42
N LEU A 33 -11.99 -5.64 -11.11
CA LEU A 33 -10.53 -5.62 -10.93
C LEU A 33 -9.84 -4.81 -12.05
N GLY A 34 -9.43 -3.58 -11.72
CA GLY A 34 -8.63 -2.72 -12.59
C GLY A 34 -9.44 -1.79 -13.51
N PRO A 35 -8.74 -0.89 -14.23
CA PRO A 35 -9.36 0.19 -14.99
C PRO A 35 -10.13 -0.29 -16.22
N ASP A 36 -9.63 -1.31 -16.94
CA ASP A 36 -10.29 -1.76 -18.18
C ASP A 36 -11.67 -2.36 -17.90
N PRO A 37 -11.83 -3.32 -16.95
CA PRO A 37 -13.17 -3.80 -16.59
C PRO A 37 -14.08 -2.71 -16.04
N TYR A 38 -13.54 -1.75 -15.28
CA TYR A 38 -14.31 -0.62 -14.76
C TYR A 38 -14.88 0.27 -15.88
N GLN A 39 -14.09 0.60 -16.89
CA GLN A 39 -14.55 1.42 -18.02
C GLN A 39 -15.65 0.73 -18.84
N HIS A 40 -15.58 -0.60 -18.98
CA HIS A 40 -16.55 -1.38 -19.75
C HIS A 40 -17.83 -1.66 -18.97
N PHE A 41 -17.71 -2.01 -17.68
CA PHE A 41 -18.85 -2.49 -16.87
C PHE A 41 -19.44 -1.45 -15.93
N GLY A 42 -18.72 -0.37 -15.60
CA GLY A 42 -19.18 0.65 -14.65
C GLY A 42 -20.54 1.27 -15.02
N LYS A 43 -20.86 1.35 -16.32
CA LYS A 43 -22.14 1.90 -16.81
C LYS A 43 -23.31 0.92 -16.73
N ALA A 44 -23.05 -0.36 -16.53
CA ALA A 44 -24.05 -1.42 -16.45
C ALA A 44 -24.42 -1.77 -14.99
N LEU A 45 -23.78 -1.13 -14.03
CA LEU A 45 -24.06 -1.28 -12.60
C LEU A 45 -25.46 -0.76 -12.28
N LYS A 46 -26.06 -1.32 -11.23
CA LYS A 46 -27.42 -1.00 -10.80
C LYS A 46 -27.44 -0.64 -9.30
N PRO A 47 -28.36 0.22 -8.85
CA PRO A 47 -28.42 0.64 -7.44
C PRO A 47 -28.71 -0.48 -6.44
N GLU A 48 -29.34 -1.59 -6.86
CA GLU A 48 -29.65 -2.73 -5.99
C GLU A 48 -28.46 -3.68 -5.76
N GLN A 49 -27.34 -3.42 -6.44
CA GLN A 49 -26.12 -4.21 -6.37
C GLN A 49 -25.16 -3.64 -5.34
N VAL A 50 -24.34 -4.50 -4.72
CA VAL A 50 -23.14 -4.05 -4.00
C VAL A 50 -21.94 -4.21 -4.91
N ASN A 51 -21.32 -3.10 -5.29
CA ASN A 51 -20.24 -3.08 -6.27
C ASN A 51 -18.93 -2.63 -5.63
N ILE A 52 -17.90 -3.42 -5.90
CA ILE A 52 -16.55 -3.23 -5.36
C ILE A 52 -15.62 -2.94 -6.53
N ALA A 53 -14.95 -1.79 -6.52
CA ALA A 53 -13.92 -1.45 -7.50
C ALA A 53 -12.54 -1.58 -6.86
N VAL A 54 -11.61 -2.24 -7.55
CA VAL A 54 -10.26 -2.52 -7.06
C VAL A 54 -9.24 -1.98 -8.06
N ALA A 55 -8.24 -1.23 -7.58
CA ALA A 55 -7.16 -0.67 -8.41
C ALA A 55 -7.66 0.19 -9.57
N VAL A 56 -8.72 0.97 -9.33
CA VAL A 56 -9.26 1.97 -10.27
C VAL A 56 -8.87 3.36 -9.79
N GLU A 57 -8.33 4.19 -10.69
CA GLU A 57 -7.86 5.54 -10.34
C GLU A 57 -8.96 6.61 -10.39
N VAL A 58 -9.98 6.40 -11.23
CA VAL A 58 -11.09 7.34 -11.41
C VAL A 58 -12.27 6.91 -10.53
N GLU A 59 -12.50 7.68 -9.48
CA GLU A 59 -13.50 7.43 -8.45
C GLU A 59 -14.74 8.30 -8.70
N ASP A 60 -15.44 8.08 -9.83
CA ASP A 60 -16.52 8.96 -10.31
C ASP A 60 -17.91 8.30 -10.40
N ASN A 61 -18.00 7.00 -10.10
CA ASN A 61 -19.25 6.26 -10.20
C ASN A 61 -19.91 6.09 -8.82
N PRO A 62 -21.08 6.71 -8.59
CA PRO A 62 -21.79 6.63 -7.30
C PRO A 62 -22.41 5.24 -7.03
N LEU A 63 -22.38 4.33 -8.01
CA LEU A 63 -22.86 2.96 -7.86
C LEU A 63 -21.77 2.00 -7.34
N ILE A 64 -20.58 2.51 -7.00
CA ILE A 64 -19.55 1.76 -6.32
C ILE A 64 -19.64 2.04 -4.82
N ASP A 65 -19.89 1.00 -4.04
CA ASP A 65 -20.00 1.04 -2.59
C ASP A 65 -18.61 1.00 -1.94
N HIS A 66 -17.69 0.18 -2.48
CA HIS A 66 -16.34 0.03 -1.92
C HIS A 66 -15.24 0.22 -2.96
N TRP A 67 -14.35 1.16 -2.69
CA TRP A 67 -13.17 1.45 -3.51
C TRP A 67 -11.91 0.95 -2.83
N PHE A 68 -11.35 -0.14 -3.32
CA PHE A 68 -10.04 -0.61 -2.91
C PHE A 68 -8.95 0.04 -3.75
N LYS A 69 -8.29 1.05 -3.15
CA LYS A 69 -7.13 1.70 -3.74
C LYS A 69 -5.96 0.73 -3.72
N TYR A 70 -5.22 0.64 -4.83
CA TYR A 70 -3.99 -0.17 -4.88
C TYR A 70 -2.81 0.56 -4.23
N ILE A 71 -3.01 0.96 -2.97
CA ILE A 71 -2.13 1.75 -2.15
C ILE A 71 -2.02 1.01 -0.82
N LEU A 72 -0.79 0.79 -0.36
CA LEU A 72 -0.52 0.14 0.92
C LEU A 72 -0.99 1.02 2.07
N SER A 73 -1.72 0.42 3.01
CA SER A 73 -2.22 1.11 4.19
C SER A 73 -1.07 1.63 5.06
N PRO A 74 -1.14 2.90 5.51
CA PRO A 74 -0.21 3.41 6.51
C PRO A 74 -0.27 2.63 7.83
N ASN A 75 -1.43 2.03 8.18
CA ASN A 75 -1.56 1.17 9.37
C ASN A 75 -0.66 -0.04 9.27
N SER A 76 -0.71 -0.75 8.14
CA SER A 76 0.15 -1.90 7.88
C SER A 76 1.63 -1.51 7.94
N LEU A 77 2.01 -0.37 7.34
CA LEU A 77 3.39 0.11 7.41
C LEU A 77 3.84 0.40 8.84
N ALA A 78 3.09 1.21 9.59
CA ALA A 78 3.45 1.58 10.95
C ALA A 78 3.55 0.36 11.88
N LYS A 79 2.57 -0.56 11.80
CA LYS A 79 2.54 -1.81 12.57
C LYS A 79 3.72 -2.72 12.25
N GLN A 80 4.04 -2.88 10.97
CA GLN A 80 5.13 -3.76 10.57
C GLN A 80 6.49 -3.15 10.91
N LEU A 81 6.65 -1.83 10.77
CA LEU A 81 7.88 -1.13 11.13
C LEU A 81 8.17 -1.21 12.63
N SER A 82 7.17 -1.06 13.50
CA SER A 82 7.39 -1.12 14.95
C SER A 82 7.86 -2.51 15.41
N ALA A 83 7.47 -3.57 14.70
CA ALA A 83 7.95 -4.93 14.96
C ALA A 83 9.37 -5.18 14.37
N LEU A 84 9.63 -4.74 13.14
CA LEU A 84 10.91 -4.98 12.47
C LEU A 84 12.04 -4.08 13.01
N GLU A 85 11.73 -2.82 13.33
CA GLU A 85 12.66 -1.80 13.79
C GLU A 85 12.19 -1.21 15.14
N PRO A 86 12.25 -1.97 16.25
CA PRO A 86 11.69 -1.54 17.55
C PRO A 86 12.34 -0.28 18.14
N ASN A 87 13.52 0.09 17.66
CA ASN A 87 14.23 1.30 18.05
C ASN A 87 13.81 2.54 17.24
N LEU A 88 13.02 2.37 16.18
CA LEU A 88 12.51 3.47 15.36
C LEU A 88 11.59 4.36 16.21
N LYS A 89 11.90 5.66 16.25
CA LYS A 89 11.17 6.69 17.01
C LYS A 89 10.59 7.77 16.13
N THR A 90 11.24 8.11 15.02
CA THR A 90 10.76 9.15 14.11
C THR A 90 10.83 8.69 12.66
N VAL A 91 9.77 8.91 11.89
CA VAL A 91 9.75 8.77 10.44
C VAL A 91 9.53 10.14 9.83
N HIS A 92 10.45 10.55 8.97
CA HIS A 92 10.30 11.75 8.16
C HIS A 92 9.66 11.35 6.83
N ILE A 93 8.42 11.78 6.60
CA ILE A 93 7.74 11.62 5.32
C ILE A 93 7.94 12.85 4.47
N VAL A 94 8.19 12.66 3.18
CA VAL A 94 8.30 13.75 2.21
C VAL A 94 7.04 13.77 1.34
N THR A 95 6.38 14.91 1.25
CA THR A 95 5.12 15.08 0.51
C THR A 95 5.17 16.27 -0.44
N ASN A 96 4.16 16.43 -1.30
CA ASN A 96 3.94 17.65 -2.08
C ASN A 96 2.61 18.33 -1.66
N PRO A 97 2.30 19.55 -2.15
CA PRO A 97 1.04 20.24 -1.85
C PRO A 97 -0.23 19.58 -2.37
N GLN A 98 -0.12 18.57 -3.23
CA GLN A 98 -1.23 17.82 -3.83
C GLN A 98 -1.39 16.44 -3.19
N ALA A 99 -0.68 16.16 -2.09
CA ALA A 99 -0.81 14.89 -1.39
C ALA A 99 -2.25 14.72 -0.87
N ASP A 100 -2.76 13.49 -0.96
CA ASP A 100 -4.06 13.13 -0.38
C ASP A 100 -4.02 13.35 1.14
N GLN A 101 -4.83 14.32 1.61
CA GLN A 101 -4.86 14.70 3.02
C GLN A 101 -5.45 13.60 3.90
N ASN A 102 -6.44 12.84 3.42
CA ASN A 102 -7.04 11.75 4.17
C ASN A 102 -6.04 10.60 4.38
N LEU A 103 -5.27 10.28 3.34
CA LEU A 103 -4.19 9.28 3.44
C LEU A 103 -3.08 9.75 4.39
N LEU A 104 -2.75 11.04 4.38
CA LEU A 104 -1.75 11.62 5.29
C LEU A 104 -2.23 11.62 6.74
N ASP A 105 -3.49 11.97 7.00
CA ASP A 105 -4.09 11.93 8.34
C ASP A 105 -4.16 10.50 8.88
N THR A 106 -4.51 9.54 8.00
CA THR A 106 -4.45 8.10 8.31
C THR A 106 -3.03 7.68 8.69
N ALA A 107 -2.01 8.18 7.98
CA ALA A 107 -0.62 7.92 8.32
C ALA A 107 -0.23 8.49 9.68
N PHE A 108 -0.63 9.74 10.00
CA PHE A 108 -0.36 10.30 11.33
C PHE A 108 -0.97 9.44 12.44
N ALA A 109 -2.24 9.07 12.32
CA ALA A 109 -2.92 8.22 13.31
C ALA A 109 -2.27 6.83 13.44
N ALA A 110 -1.90 6.22 12.32
CA ALA A 110 -1.24 4.91 12.29
C ALA A 110 0.11 4.91 13.01
N PHE A 111 0.96 5.89 12.71
CA PHE A 111 2.29 6.03 13.30
C PHE A 111 2.22 6.40 14.79
N GLU A 112 1.29 7.28 15.18
CA GLU A 112 1.03 7.61 16.58
C GLU A 112 0.65 6.35 17.39
N LYS A 113 -0.29 5.54 16.89
CA LYS A 113 -0.71 4.28 17.52
C LYS A 113 0.45 3.28 17.64
N ALA A 114 1.41 3.31 16.71
CA ALA A 114 2.61 2.49 16.74
C ALA A 114 3.72 3.05 17.66
N GLY A 115 3.52 4.21 18.28
CA GLY A 115 4.51 4.86 19.13
C GLY A 115 5.68 5.48 18.36
N ILE A 116 5.46 5.82 17.09
CA ILE A 116 6.45 6.42 16.19
C ILE A 116 5.98 7.81 15.80
N GLN A 117 6.82 8.82 15.98
CA GLN A 117 6.54 10.19 15.53
C GLN A 117 6.63 10.26 14.01
N LEU A 118 5.59 10.77 13.34
CA LEU A 118 5.64 11.08 11.91
C LEU A 118 5.90 12.58 11.73
N GLU A 119 6.91 12.94 10.93
CA GLU A 119 7.23 14.33 10.58
C GLU A 119 7.07 14.56 9.08
N ASN A 120 6.13 15.43 8.71
CA ASN A 120 5.88 15.76 7.30
C ASN A 120 6.75 16.92 6.81
N HIS A 121 7.50 16.66 5.73
CA HIS A 121 8.32 17.63 5.01
C HIS A 121 7.73 17.88 3.61
N GLN A 122 6.96 18.97 3.46
CA GLN A 122 6.30 19.30 2.21
C GLN A 122 7.23 20.03 1.23
N ILE A 123 7.49 19.43 0.07
CA ILE A 123 8.23 20.03 -1.05
C ILE A 123 7.26 20.85 -1.90
N ARG A 124 7.28 22.17 -1.72
CA ARG A 124 6.47 23.10 -2.53
C ARG A 124 7.07 23.39 -3.89
N GLU A 125 8.40 23.38 -4.00
CA GLU A 125 9.13 23.69 -5.22
C GLU A 125 10.10 22.54 -5.55
N PRO A 126 9.87 21.76 -6.63
CA PRO A 126 10.67 20.58 -6.96
C PRO A 126 12.18 20.83 -7.05
N LYS A 127 12.61 22.03 -7.48
CA LYS A 127 14.02 22.42 -7.57
C LYS A 127 14.76 22.37 -6.22
N TYR A 128 14.05 22.46 -5.09
CA TYR A 128 14.65 22.40 -3.74
C TYR A 128 14.58 21.01 -3.10
N ALA A 129 13.94 20.04 -3.77
CA ALA A 129 13.73 18.70 -3.23
C ALA A 129 15.01 18.01 -2.78
N SER A 130 16.06 18.00 -3.63
CA SER A 130 17.34 17.36 -3.30
C SER A 130 17.96 17.94 -2.03
N ARG A 131 18.00 19.27 -1.91
CA ARG A 131 18.60 19.96 -0.76
C ARG A 131 17.83 19.69 0.53
N MET A 132 16.51 19.65 0.46
CA MET A 132 15.65 19.34 1.61
C MET A 132 15.89 17.90 2.08
N ILE A 133 15.81 16.93 1.17
CA ILE A 133 16.00 15.50 1.47
C ILE A 133 17.40 15.23 2.02
N GLU A 134 18.45 15.79 1.41
CA GLU A 134 19.81 15.70 1.94
C GLU A 134 19.93 16.30 3.34
N GLY A 135 19.26 17.44 3.58
CA GLY A 135 19.22 18.09 4.89
C GLY A 135 18.54 17.24 5.96
N ILE A 136 17.47 16.53 5.60
CA ILE A 136 16.79 15.57 6.47
C ILE A 136 17.74 14.41 6.79
N ILE A 137 18.23 13.70 5.78
CA ILE A 137 19.08 12.51 5.96
C ILE A 137 20.34 12.81 6.79
N LYS A 138 20.96 13.98 6.58
CA LYS A 138 22.15 14.39 7.36
C LYS A 138 21.87 14.60 8.84
N LYS A 139 20.67 15.04 9.21
CA LYS A 139 20.27 15.30 10.59
C LYS A 139 19.69 14.06 11.29
N MET A 140 19.23 13.09 10.50
CA MET A 140 18.61 11.89 11.04
C MET A 140 19.55 11.14 12.00
N LYS A 141 19.00 10.47 13.01
CA LYS A 141 19.75 9.52 13.85
C LYS A 141 19.74 8.11 13.21
N PRO A 142 20.90 7.42 13.07
CA PRO A 142 20.99 6.15 12.34
C PRO A 142 20.03 5.05 12.80
N ASP A 143 19.85 4.91 14.12
CA ASP A 143 19.15 3.76 14.71
C ASP A 143 17.70 4.03 15.09
N SER A 144 17.29 5.30 15.13
CA SER A 144 15.98 5.70 15.65
C SER A 144 15.16 6.52 14.67
N GLU A 145 15.71 6.85 13.49
CA GLU A 145 15.01 7.71 12.52
C GLU A 145 15.09 7.12 11.11
N ALA A 146 14.00 7.25 10.35
CA ALA A 146 13.90 6.78 8.97
C ALA A 146 13.33 7.86 8.04
N LEU A 147 13.75 7.84 6.77
CA LEU A 147 13.13 8.62 5.70
C LEU A 147 12.12 7.72 4.97
N TRP A 148 10.86 8.14 4.91
CA TRP A 148 9.84 7.46 4.12
C TRP A 148 9.53 8.23 2.84
N ILE A 149 9.76 7.56 1.71
CA ILE A 149 9.39 8.01 0.38
C ILE A 149 8.24 7.14 -0.14
N SER A 150 7.12 7.78 -0.45
CA SER A 150 5.94 7.09 -0.99
C SER A 150 5.60 7.65 -2.36
N PRO A 151 5.31 6.79 -3.37
CA PRO A 151 4.80 7.26 -4.65
C PRO A 151 3.39 7.84 -4.54
N HIS A 152 2.68 7.67 -3.41
CA HIS A 152 1.29 8.06 -3.25
C HIS A 152 1.09 9.39 -2.49
N HIS A 153 2.13 9.94 -1.86
CA HIS A 153 2.06 11.24 -1.17
C HIS A 153 2.68 12.41 -1.97
N GLY A 154 2.76 12.25 -3.31
CA GLY A 154 3.22 13.29 -4.24
C GLY A 154 4.51 12.92 -4.99
N GLN A 155 4.42 12.82 -6.31
CA GLN A 155 5.45 12.14 -7.13
C GLN A 155 6.55 13.02 -7.74
N TYR A 156 6.52 14.36 -7.60
CA TYR A 156 7.38 15.20 -8.44
C TYR A 156 8.89 14.92 -8.23
N GLY A 157 9.49 14.24 -9.20
CA GLY A 157 10.93 14.03 -9.31
C GLY A 157 11.54 13.05 -8.32
N LEU A 158 10.76 12.36 -7.47
CA LEU A 158 11.30 11.40 -6.49
C LEU A 158 12.22 10.32 -7.11
N PRO A 159 11.88 9.71 -8.27
CA PRO A 159 12.80 8.77 -8.94
C PRO A 159 14.16 9.38 -9.31
N ALA A 160 14.20 10.68 -9.64
CA ALA A 160 15.43 11.40 -9.96
C ALA A 160 16.31 11.64 -8.71
N LEU A 161 15.70 11.63 -7.51
CA LEU A 161 16.39 11.82 -6.23
C LEU A 161 16.87 10.51 -5.61
N LEU A 162 16.42 9.35 -6.10
CA LEU A 162 16.80 8.05 -5.57
C LEU A 162 18.33 7.85 -5.45
N PRO A 163 19.16 8.17 -6.45
CA PRO A 163 20.61 8.01 -6.31
C PRO A 163 21.18 8.82 -5.13
N THR A 164 20.68 10.04 -4.92
CA THR A 164 21.07 10.89 -3.80
C THR A 164 20.60 10.31 -2.48
N ILE A 165 19.34 9.88 -2.38
CA ILE A 165 18.77 9.27 -1.18
C ILE A 165 19.57 8.04 -0.78
N ILE A 166 19.81 7.11 -1.71
CA ILE A 166 20.54 5.87 -1.47
C ILE A 166 21.96 6.18 -1.02
N LYS A 167 22.67 7.07 -1.73
CA LYS A 167 24.05 7.46 -1.39
C LYS A 167 24.15 8.04 0.02
N GLN A 168 23.28 8.99 0.37
CA GLN A 168 23.31 9.64 1.69
C GLN A 168 22.89 8.67 2.80
N SER A 169 21.90 7.82 2.54
CA SER A 169 21.43 6.79 3.48
C SER A 169 22.55 5.80 3.80
N LEU A 170 23.26 5.29 2.78
CA LEU A 170 24.38 4.38 2.97
C LEU A 170 25.55 5.04 3.70
N TYR A 171 25.93 6.26 3.32
CA TYR A 171 27.04 6.98 3.96
C TYR A 171 26.79 7.26 5.45
N GLY A 172 25.56 7.63 5.81
CA GLY A 172 25.19 7.97 7.18
C GLY A 172 24.60 6.82 7.99
N GLN A 173 24.55 5.60 7.42
CA GLN A 173 23.83 4.45 7.96
C GLN A 173 22.38 4.78 8.37
N LYS A 174 21.68 5.56 7.53
CA LYS A 174 20.30 6.01 7.78
C LYS A 174 19.30 5.10 7.07
N MET A 175 18.19 4.81 7.73
CA MET A 175 17.12 4.01 7.14
C MET A 175 16.36 4.81 6.09
N SER A 176 16.06 4.16 4.97
CA SER A 176 15.16 4.67 3.93
C SER A 176 14.08 3.64 3.62
N ILE A 177 12.83 4.08 3.59
CA ILE A 177 11.65 3.25 3.41
C ILE A 177 10.99 3.67 2.10
N GLY A 178 10.71 2.73 1.21
CA GLY A 178 10.10 3.00 -0.08
C GLY A 178 9.10 1.94 -0.51
N ASN A 179 7.85 2.34 -0.73
CA ASN A 179 6.75 1.44 -1.15
C ASN A 179 6.81 1.15 -2.66
N ASN A 180 7.99 0.80 -3.18
CA ASN A 180 8.21 0.47 -4.57
C ASN A 180 9.37 -0.52 -4.70
N LEU A 181 9.09 -1.71 -5.23
CA LEU A 181 10.08 -2.78 -5.35
C LEU A 181 11.29 -2.39 -6.20
N GLN A 182 11.13 -1.58 -7.25
CA GLN A 182 12.26 -1.12 -8.07
C GLN A 182 13.19 -0.17 -7.29
N TRP A 183 12.66 0.59 -6.33
CA TRP A 183 13.47 1.48 -5.49
C TRP A 183 14.25 0.68 -4.46
N ILE A 184 13.63 -0.35 -3.88
CA ILE A 184 14.27 -1.30 -2.97
C ILE A 184 15.38 -2.05 -3.71
N ASP A 185 15.11 -2.55 -4.92
CA ASP A 185 16.11 -3.21 -5.78
C ASP A 185 17.35 -2.33 -6.02
N LYS A 186 17.13 -1.02 -6.20
CA LYS A 186 18.19 -0.02 -6.41
C LYS A 186 18.99 0.34 -5.16
N GLY A 187 18.52 0.02 -3.96
CA GLY A 187 19.28 0.26 -2.72
C GLY A 187 18.53 0.96 -1.59
N ILE A 188 17.24 1.27 -1.75
CA ILE A 188 16.40 1.65 -0.60
C ILE A 188 16.38 0.48 0.37
N TYR A 189 16.45 0.77 1.68
CA TYR A 189 16.65 -0.26 2.69
C TYR A 189 15.53 -1.29 2.71
N LEU A 190 14.29 -0.83 2.84
CA LEU A 190 13.13 -1.69 2.82
C LEU A 190 11.88 -0.96 2.33
N GLY A 191 10.81 -1.70 2.18
CA GLY A 191 9.47 -1.17 2.02
C GLY A 191 8.47 -2.29 2.03
N LEU A 192 7.20 -1.92 2.01
CA LEU A 192 6.13 -2.89 1.87
C LEU A 192 5.80 -3.15 0.41
N PHE A 193 5.33 -4.36 0.13
CA PHE A 193 4.69 -4.73 -1.11
C PHE A 193 3.39 -5.49 -0.82
N PRO A 194 2.38 -5.40 -1.70
CA PRO A 194 1.12 -6.10 -1.50
C PRO A 194 1.30 -7.62 -1.41
N ASP A 195 0.66 -8.24 -0.40
CA ASP A 195 0.34 -9.66 -0.45
C ASP A 195 -0.99 -9.80 -1.18
N ASN A 196 -0.93 -10.09 -2.48
CA ASN A 196 -2.12 -10.16 -3.33
C ASN A 196 -3.11 -11.26 -2.89
N ILE A 197 -2.64 -12.32 -2.22
CA ILE A 197 -3.53 -13.37 -1.70
C ILE A 197 -4.28 -12.83 -0.48
N GLY A 198 -3.57 -12.19 0.47
CA GLY A 198 -4.19 -11.53 1.61
C GLY A 198 -5.15 -10.42 1.19
N PHE A 199 -4.75 -9.60 0.21
CA PHE A 199 -5.58 -8.54 -0.34
C PHE A 199 -6.86 -9.08 -1.01
N GLY A 200 -6.76 -10.19 -1.73
CA GLY A 200 -7.95 -10.88 -2.27
C GLY A 200 -8.90 -11.38 -1.18
N ARG A 201 -8.37 -11.81 -0.03
CA ARG A 201 -9.18 -12.18 1.14
C ARG A 201 -9.88 -10.97 1.75
N GLU A 202 -9.20 -9.83 1.87
CA GLU A 202 -9.81 -8.57 2.36
C GLU A 202 -11.01 -8.16 1.50
N ILE A 203 -10.86 -8.23 0.17
CA ILE A 203 -11.95 -7.96 -0.77
C ILE A 203 -13.09 -8.96 -0.58
N GLY A 204 -12.75 -10.25 -0.42
CA GLY A 204 -13.73 -11.31 -0.19
C GLY A 204 -14.49 -11.16 1.14
N GLU A 205 -13.83 -10.67 2.19
CA GLU A 205 -14.45 -10.38 3.49
C GLU A 205 -15.46 -9.23 3.39
N ILE A 206 -15.13 -8.17 2.65
CA ILE A 206 -16.09 -7.11 2.34
C ILE A 206 -17.24 -7.65 1.51
N ALA A 207 -16.99 -8.34 0.40
CA ALA A 207 -18.06 -8.93 -0.43
C ALA A 207 -19.00 -9.83 0.38
N LYS A 208 -18.43 -10.63 1.30
CA LYS A 208 -19.17 -11.51 2.19
C LYS A 208 -20.08 -10.78 3.17
N ALA A 209 -19.68 -9.59 3.63
CA ALA A 209 -20.51 -8.75 4.51
C ALA A 209 -21.79 -8.24 3.83
N HIS A 210 -21.95 -8.46 2.51
CA HIS A 210 -23.12 -8.10 1.72
C HIS A 210 -23.77 -9.32 1.03
N GLU A 211 -23.50 -10.54 1.51
CA GLU A 211 -24.07 -11.78 0.93
C GLU A 211 -25.59 -11.87 1.12
N THR A 212 -26.14 -11.25 2.18
CA THR A 212 -27.59 -11.32 2.44
C THR A 212 -28.36 -10.18 1.78
N PRO A 213 -29.60 -10.42 1.31
CA PRO A 213 -30.47 -9.35 0.80
C PRO A 213 -30.67 -8.21 1.82
N GLU A 214 -30.75 -8.53 3.11
CA GLU A 214 -30.91 -7.54 4.18
C GLU A 214 -29.68 -6.64 4.33
N GLU A 215 -28.47 -7.17 4.14
CA GLU A 215 -27.24 -6.38 4.18
C GLU A 215 -27.09 -5.51 2.93
N ARG A 216 -27.47 -6.02 1.75
CA ARG A 216 -27.47 -5.22 0.51
C ARG A 216 -28.49 -4.08 0.55
N ALA A 217 -29.62 -4.26 1.22
CA ALA A 217 -30.68 -3.26 1.31
C ALA A 217 -30.40 -2.11 2.29
N LYS A 218 -29.32 -2.19 3.09
CA LYS A 218 -28.91 -1.07 3.95
C LYS A 218 -28.36 0.06 3.10
N GLU A 219 -28.60 1.31 3.52
CA GLU A 219 -27.90 2.44 2.94
C GLU A 219 -26.41 2.33 3.30
N HIS A 220 -25.56 2.27 2.27
CA HIS A 220 -24.11 2.27 2.42
C HIS A 220 -23.57 3.60 1.96
N GLU A 221 -22.68 4.20 2.76
CA GLU A 221 -21.84 5.29 2.27
C GLU A 221 -20.71 4.69 1.45
N THR A 222 -20.26 5.42 0.42
CA THR A 222 -19.09 4.99 -0.35
C THR A 222 -17.86 4.93 0.55
N GLU A 223 -17.25 3.75 0.65
CA GLU A 223 -16.06 3.52 1.47
C GLU A 223 -14.79 3.39 0.64
N PHE A 224 -13.68 3.88 1.19
CA PHE A 224 -12.36 3.77 0.58
C PHE A 224 -11.46 2.89 1.44
N HIS A 225 -10.88 1.89 0.79
CA HIS A 225 -10.08 0.84 1.41
C HIS A 225 -8.65 0.90 0.85
N TYR A 226 -7.68 0.63 1.73
CA TYR A 226 -6.26 0.50 1.39
C TYR A 226 -5.83 -0.95 1.63
N ILE A 227 -4.72 -1.37 1.01
CA ILE A 227 -4.20 -2.73 1.17
C ILE A 227 -3.59 -2.88 2.58
N GLU A 228 -4.23 -3.65 3.46
CA GLU A 228 -3.70 -3.95 4.79
C GLU A 228 -2.72 -5.15 4.76
N SER A 229 -3.00 -6.12 3.88
CA SER A 229 -2.19 -7.31 3.64
C SER A 229 -0.95 -6.97 2.83
N ALA A 230 0.15 -6.74 3.55
CA ALA A 230 1.42 -6.38 2.96
C ALA A 230 2.56 -7.15 3.62
N SER A 231 3.66 -7.32 2.88
CA SER A 231 4.87 -7.97 3.37
C SER A 231 6.09 -7.07 3.15
N PHE A 232 7.15 -7.27 3.94
CA PHE A 232 8.40 -6.57 3.73
C PHE A 232 9.19 -7.11 2.55
N ALA A 233 9.64 -6.18 1.70
CA ALA A 233 10.78 -6.37 0.84
C ALA A 233 11.98 -5.58 1.39
N ALA A 234 13.18 -6.16 1.34
CA ALA A 234 14.40 -5.48 1.80
C ALA A 234 15.56 -5.69 0.83
N ASN A 235 16.44 -4.69 0.78
CA ASN A 235 17.68 -4.80 0.02
C ASN A 235 18.77 -5.47 0.86
N ARG A 236 19.25 -6.64 0.41
CA ARG A 236 20.29 -7.43 1.12
C ARG A 236 21.58 -6.64 1.32
N LYS A 237 21.99 -5.85 0.32
CA LYS A 237 23.23 -5.08 0.38
C LYS A 237 23.06 -3.93 1.36
N THR A 238 21.95 -3.19 1.29
CA THR A 238 21.67 -2.07 2.19
C THR A 238 21.57 -2.53 3.64
N LEU A 239 20.88 -3.64 3.93
CA LEU A 239 20.79 -4.17 5.30
C LEU A 239 22.18 -4.45 5.89
N ARG A 240 23.10 -5.05 5.12
CA ARG A 240 24.48 -5.28 5.54
C ARG A 240 25.23 -3.97 5.81
N PHE A 241 25.04 -2.95 4.98
CA PHE A 241 25.68 -1.63 5.15
C PHE A 241 25.17 -0.87 6.38
N LEU A 242 23.88 -0.98 6.68
CA LEU A 242 23.31 -0.36 7.88
C LEU A 242 23.81 -1.00 9.18
N ASN A 243 24.46 -2.17 9.12
CA ASN A 243 25.00 -2.90 10.27
C ASN A 243 23.95 -3.11 11.39
N LYS A 244 22.69 -3.24 10.98
CA LYS A 244 21.56 -3.49 11.87
C LYS A 244 21.59 -4.95 12.35
N LYS A 245 21.32 -5.15 13.64
CA LYS A 245 21.15 -6.49 14.21
C LYS A 245 19.66 -6.82 14.26
N HIS A 246 19.24 -7.75 13.42
CA HIS A 246 17.89 -8.30 13.44
C HIS A 246 17.91 -9.70 14.06
N THR A 247 16.84 -10.05 14.77
CA THR A 247 16.59 -11.45 15.19
C THR A 247 16.15 -12.29 13.99
N ASP A 248 16.19 -13.62 14.13
CA ASP A 248 15.69 -14.51 13.07
C ASP A 248 14.20 -14.26 12.79
N GLU A 249 13.39 -14.05 13.84
CA GLU A 249 11.97 -13.68 13.73
C GLU A 249 11.76 -12.40 12.91
N GLN A 250 12.59 -11.38 13.11
CA GLN A 250 12.54 -10.14 12.34
C GLN A 250 12.92 -10.35 10.88
N LEU A 251 13.92 -11.19 10.61
CA LEU A 251 14.31 -11.54 9.23
C LEU A 251 13.24 -12.36 8.51
N GLU A 252 12.47 -13.19 9.22
CA GLU A 252 11.35 -13.96 8.67
C GLU A 252 10.16 -13.08 8.23
N MET A 253 10.06 -11.85 8.76
CA MET A 253 9.09 -10.86 8.29
C MET A 253 9.40 -10.38 6.86
N ILE A 254 10.66 -10.46 6.43
CA ILE A 254 11.10 -10.06 5.10
C ILE A 254 10.85 -11.20 4.12
N LYS A 255 9.73 -11.12 3.39
CA LYS A 255 9.30 -12.13 2.41
C LYS A 255 10.00 -12.01 1.07
N LEU A 256 10.51 -10.83 0.75
CA LEU A 256 11.23 -10.59 -0.50
C LEU A 256 12.58 -9.93 -0.26
N TRP A 257 13.62 -10.57 -0.77
CA TRP A 257 14.96 -10.02 -0.73
C TRP A 257 15.40 -9.55 -2.11
N LEU A 258 15.91 -8.33 -2.18
CA LEU A 258 16.35 -7.70 -3.42
C LEU A 258 17.84 -7.27 -3.36
N PRO A 259 18.53 -7.19 -4.50
CA PRO A 259 18.10 -7.71 -5.80
C PRO A 259 17.92 -9.24 -5.77
N LYS A 260 17.09 -9.78 -6.67
CA LYS A 260 16.97 -11.23 -6.84
C LYS A 260 18.33 -11.77 -7.34
N ASN A 261 18.81 -12.86 -6.73
CA ASN A 261 20.02 -13.53 -7.16
C ASN A 261 19.82 -14.20 -8.53
#